data_AF-A0A920P2W1-F1
#
_entry.id   AF-A0A920P2W1-F1
#
_cell.length_a   1.000
_cell.length_b   1.000
_cell.length_c   1.000
_cell.angle_alpha   90.00
_cell.angle_beta   90.00
_cell.angle_gamma   90.00
#
_symmetry.space_group_name_H-M   'P 1'
#
loop_
_entity.id
_entity.type
_entity.pdbx_description
1 polymer ?
#
loop_
_entity_poly.entity_id
_entity_poly.type
_entity_poly.pdbx_seq_one_letter_code
_entity_poly.pdbx_strand_id
1 'polypeptide(L)'
;MRQWAKLEAEPGAPNVIPGRVTMTLEIRDLSMAGIERVFNEISGNSVRITEEIGTRFSFQRFYTSRAAPTALWIREIIEISLLKASAFRPTACPQEPVTTLRASRFLHRLE
;
A
#
# COMPACT_ATOMS: atom_id res chain seq x y z
N MET A 1 -15.19 8.60 7.15
CA MET A 1 -14.67 7.40 6.47
C MET A 1 -13.75 7.86 5.34
N ARG A 2 -12.46 7.58 5.40
CA ARG A 2 -11.46 8.04 4.40
C ARG A 2 -11.35 6.95 3.32
N GLN A 3 -11.96 7.16 2.15
CA GLN A 3 -11.73 6.32 0.98
C GLN A 3 -10.45 6.78 0.29
N TRP A 4 -9.44 5.91 0.20
CA TRP A 4 -8.12 6.19 -0.37
C TRP A 4 -7.96 5.65 -1.80
N ALA A 5 -8.81 4.71 -2.22
CA ALA A 5 -8.88 4.23 -3.59
C ALA A 5 -10.33 4.28 -4.08
N LYS A 6 -10.55 5.01 -5.17
CA LYS A 6 -11.84 5.14 -5.86
C LYS A 6 -11.69 4.64 -7.28
N LEU A 7 -12.63 3.82 -7.73
CA LEU A 7 -12.77 3.37 -9.11
C LEU A 7 -14.25 3.43 -9.47
N GLU A 8 -14.57 4.17 -10.53
CA GLU A 8 -15.92 4.35 -11.03
C GLU A 8 -15.94 3.97 -12.50
N ALA A 9 -16.83 3.04 -12.85
CA ALA A 9 -17.05 2.60 -14.22
C ALA A 9 -18.40 3.13 -14.71
N GLU A 10 -18.44 3.76 -15.87
CA GLU A 10 -19.65 4.28 -16.48
C GLU A 10 -20.09 3.34 -17.62
N PRO A 11 -21.38 2.92 -17.68
CA PRO A 11 -22.52 3.44 -16.90
C PRO A 11 -22.77 2.76 -15.54
N GLY A 12 -21.97 1.76 -15.15
CA GLY A 12 -22.11 1.09 -13.84
C GLY A 12 -23.20 0.01 -13.78
N ALA A 13 -23.79 -0.37 -14.92
CA ALA A 13 -24.75 -1.48 -15.02
C ALA A 13 -24.01 -2.83 -15.15
N PRO A 14 -24.50 -3.90 -14.50
CA PRO A 14 -23.79 -5.19 -14.41
C PRO A 14 -23.65 -5.92 -15.75
N ASN A 15 -24.52 -5.62 -16.71
CA ASN A 15 -24.60 -6.27 -18.02
C ASN A 15 -24.17 -5.35 -19.18
N VAL A 16 -23.56 -4.20 -18.88
CA VAL A 16 -23.09 -3.24 -19.90
C VAL A 16 -21.58 -3.13 -19.78
N ILE A 17 -20.88 -3.37 -20.89
CA ILE A 17 -19.43 -3.16 -20.95
C ILE A 17 -19.15 -1.66 -20.74
N PRO A 18 -18.33 -1.26 -19.75
CA PRO A 18 -18.07 0.15 -19.48
C PRO A 18 -17.35 0.84 -20.64
N GLY A 19 -17.82 2.04 -21.00
CA GLY A 19 -17.15 2.89 -21.99
C GLY A 19 -16.08 3.80 -21.38
N ARG A 20 -16.12 3.99 -20.05
CA ARG A 20 -15.17 4.83 -19.31
C ARG A 20 -14.98 4.29 -17.90
N VAL A 21 -13.74 4.35 -17.43
CA VAL A 21 -13.39 4.11 -16.03
C VAL A 21 -12.56 5.28 -15.53
N THR A 22 -12.96 5.85 -14.40
CA THR A 22 -12.23 6.89 -13.68
C THR A 22 -11.71 6.30 -12.39
N MET A 23 -10.41 6.42 -12.13
CA MET A 23 -9.80 5.89 -10.90
C MET A 23 -8.77 6.85 -10.31
N THR A 24 -8.53 6.71 -9.01
CA THR A 24 -7.47 7.44 -8.29
C THR A 24 -6.23 6.56 -8.13
N LEU A 25 -5.06 7.12 -8.46
CA LEU A 25 -3.76 6.50 -8.23
C LEU A 25 -2.96 7.32 -7.22
N GLU A 26 -2.52 6.69 -6.14
CA GLU A 26 -1.60 7.28 -5.16
C GLU A 26 -0.24 6.60 -5.25
N ILE A 27 0.82 7.38 -5.48
CA ILE A 27 2.22 6.91 -5.46
C ILE A 27 2.89 7.51 -4.23
N ARG A 28 3.54 6.66 -3.42
CA ARG A 28 4.21 7.06 -2.18
C ARG A 28 5.62 6.48 -2.15
N ASP A 29 6.61 7.35 -1.95
CA ASP A 29 8.00 6.98 -1.76
C ASP A 29 8.67 8.01 -0.83
N LEU A 30 9.78 7.63 -0.20
CA LEU A 30 10.62 8.53 0.60
C LEU A 30 11.52 9.42 -0.27
N SER A 31 11.62 9.14 -1.56
CA SER A 31 12.37 9.88 -2.56
C SER A 31 11.47 10.36 -3.68
N MET A 32 11.59 11.65 -4.03
CA MET A 32 10.88 12.20 -5.19
C MET A 32 11.29 11.53 -6.51
N ALA A 33 12.56 11.12 -6.63
CA ALA A 33 13.04 10.42 -7.83
C ALA A 33 12.35 9.06 -7.99
N GLY A 34 12.05 8.37 -6.88
CA GLY A 34 11.29 7.13 -6.88
C GLY A 34 9.87 7.33 -7.39
N ILE A 35 9.18 8.37 -6.88
CA ILE A 35 7.83 8.73 -7.31
C ILE A 35 7.78 9.02 -8.82
N GLU A 36 8.69 9.87 -9.33
CA GLU A 36 8.70 10.23 -10.74
C GLU A 36 9.07 9.05 -11.65
N ARG A 37 10.00 8.20 -11.23
CA ARG A 37 10.35 6.98 -11.98
C ARG A 37 9.12 6.08 -12.16
N VAL A 38 8.41 5.78 -11.08
CA VAL A 38 7.21 4.93 -11.11
C VAL A 38 6.12 5.58 -11.98
N PHE A 39 5.90 6.89 -11.83
CA PHE A 39 4.91 7.60 -12.65
C PHE A 39 5.23 7.52 -14.15
N ASN A 40 6.50 7.69 -14.52
CA ASN A 40 6.94 7.62 -15.91
C ASN A 40 6.81 6.21 -16.49
N GLU A 41 7.15 5.17 -15.71
CA GLU A 41 6.97 3.78 -16.12
C GLU A 41 5.49 3.43 -16.34
N ILE A 42 4.59 3.88 -15.45
CA ILE A 42 3.14 3.70 -15.62
C ILE A 42 2.64 4.43 -16.87
N SER A 43 3.06 5.69 -17.05
CA SER A 43 2.66 6.50 -18.20
C SER A 43 3.14 5.87 -19.51
N GLY A 44 4.39 5.42 -19.56
CA GLY A 44 4.95 4.72 -20.73
C GLY A 44 4.21 3.42 -21.05
N ASN A 45 3.91 2.61 -20.03
CA ASN A 45 3.13 1.38 -20.21
C ASN A 45 1.71 1.65 -20.71
N SER A 46 1.08 2.75 -20.28
CA SER A 46 -0.26 3.11 -20.74
C SER A 46 -0.33 3.38 -22.25
N VAL A 47 0.73 3.92 -22.84
CA VAL A 47 0.82 4.13 -24.30
C VAL A 47 0.83 2.78 -25.00
N ARG A 48 1.65 1.83 -24.54
CA ARG A 48 1.71 0.47 -25.10
C ARG A 48 0.36 -0.25 -25.00
N ILE A 49 -0.33 -0.13 -23.86
CA ILE A 49 -1.67 -0.72 -23.66
C ILE A 49 -2.70 -0.05 -24.59
N THR A 50 -2.58 1.26 -24.81
CA THR A 50 -3.43 2.01 -25.75
C THR A 50 -3.31 1.45 -27.16
N GLU A 51 -2.08 1.17 -27.61
CA GLU A 51 -1.81 0.60 -28.93
C GLU A 51 -2.32 -0.85 -29.06
N GLU A 52 -2.17 -1.66 -28.01
CA GLU A 52 -2.54 -3.08 -28.02
C GLU A 52 -4.06 -3.30 -27.95
N ILE A 53 -4.78 -2.49 -27.15
CA ILE A 53 -6.18 -2.75 -26.79
C ILE A 53 -7.13 -1.69 -27.39
N GLY A 54 -6.60 -0.58 -27.91
CA GLY A 54 -7.41 0.52 -28.45
C GLY A 54 -8.14 1.34 -27.38
N THR A 55 -7.70 1.27 -26.12
CA THR A 55 -8.28 2.03 -24.99
C THR A 55 -7.47 3.28 -24.71
N ARG A 56 -8.13 4.43 -24.57
CA ARG A 56 -7.43 5.71 -24.32
C ARG A 56 -7.27 5.96 -22.82
N PHE A 57 -6.05 6.25 -22.40
CA PHE A 57 -5.72 6.68 -21.05
C PHE A 57 -5.49 8.21 -20.98
N SER A 58 -5.83 8.82 -19.84
CA SER A 58 -5.53 10.21 -19.53
C SER A 58 -5.20 10.35 -18.05
N PHE A 59 -4.16 11.11 -17.71
CA PHE A 59 -3.71 11.31 -16.33
C PHE A 59 -3.87 12.77 -15.91
N GLN A 60 -4.37 12.99 -14.71
CA GLN A 60 -4.42 14.31 -14.07
C GLN A 60 -3.72 14.23 -12.71
N ARG A 61 -2.56 14.90 -12.58
CA ARG A 61 -1.83 14.99 -11.32
C ARG A 61 -2.46 16.07 -10.45
N PHE A 62 -3.33 15.68 -9.52
CA PHE A 62 -4.11 16.62 -8.69
C PHE A 62 -3.44 16.98 -7.35
N TYR A 63 -2.47 16.20 -6.88
CA TYR A 63 -1.78 16.45 -5.61
C TYR A 63 -0.32 15.96 -5.67
N THR A 64 0.60 16.74 -5.09
CA THR A 64 2.00 16.34 -4.92
C THR A 64 2.50 16.85 -3.58
N SER A 65 2.90 15.94 -2.71
CA SER A 65 3.58 16.26 -1.45
C SER A 65 5.06 15.97 -1.62
N ARG A 66 5.93 16.86 -1.11
CA ARG A 66 7.36 16.57 -1.04
C ARG A 66 7.61 15.47 -0.02
N ALA A 67 8.64 14.65 -0.29
CA ALA A 67 9.16 13.73 0.71
C ALA A 67 9.65 14.52 1.94
N ALA A 68 9.26 14.06 3.13
CA ALA A 68 9.64 14.65 4.40
C ALA A 68 10.36 13.59 5.26
N PRO A 69 11.59 13.18 4.87
CA PRO A 69 12.34 12.22 5.66
C PRO A 69 12.71 12.80 7.03
N THR A 70 12.58 11.99 8.08
CA THR A 70 13.05 12.34 9.42
C THR A 70 14.55 12.66 9.38
N ALA A 71 14.98 13.71 10.09
CA ALA A 71 16.38 14.11 10.20
C ALA A 71 17.27 12.96 10.70
N LEU A 72 18.49 12.84 10.16
CA LEU A 72 19.39 11.70 10.44
C LEU A 72 19.71 11.55 11.92
N TRP A 73 20.07 12.64 12.59
CA TRP A 73 20.39 12.62 14.02
C TRP A 73 19.26 12.10 14.90
N ILE A 74 17.99 12.32 14.51
CA ILE A 74 16.83 11.77 15.24
C ILE A 74 16.77 10.26 15.06
N ARG A 75 17.03 9.75 13.85
CA ARG A 75 17.09 8.31 13.57
C ARG A 75 18.20 7.65 14.37
N GLU A 76 19.38 8.27 14.40
CA GLU A 76 20.54 7.81 15.17
C GLU A 76 20.22 7.75 16.67
N ILE A 77 19.57 8.76 17.24
CA ILE A 77 19.16 8.75 18.66
C ILE A 77 18.16 7.62 18.93
N ILE A 78 17.20 7.38 18.03
CA ILE A 78 16.24 6.28 18.15
C ILE A 78 16.98 4.93 18.14
N GLU A 79 17.92 4.73 17.20
CA GLU A 79 18.71 3.50 17.10
C GLU A 79 19.56 3.27 18.36
N ILE A 80 20.27 4.29 18.84
CA ILE A 80 21.05 4.22 20.08
C ILE A 80 20.15 3.88 21.28
N SER A 81 18.95 4.46 21.33
CA SER A 81 17.99 4.21 22.42
C SER A 81 17.48 2.77 22.41
N LEU A 82 17.24 2.19 21.23
CA LEU A 82 16.86 0.78 21.09
C LEU A 82 17.99 -0.16 21.51
N LEU A 83 19.24 0.15 21.17
CA LEU A 83 20.40 -0.65 21.61
C LEU A 83 20.52 -0.64 23.14
N LYS A 84 20.38 0.52 23.78
CA LYS A 84 20.38 0.65 25.25
C LYS A 84 19.19 -0.09 25.89
N ALA A 85 18.02 -0.01 25.28
CA ALA A 85 16.82 -0.72 25.74
C ALA A 85 16.95 -2.24 25.57
N SER A 86 17.66 -2.75 24.55
CA SER A 86 17.91 -4.19 24.42
C SER A 86 18.79 -4.75 25.55
N ALA A 87 19.65 -3.92 26.13
CA ALA A 87 20.39 -4.24 27.36
C ALA A 87 19.51 -4.13 28.63
N PHE A 88 18.40 -3.37 28.55
CA PHE A 88 17.37 -3.28 29.57
C PHE A 88 16.18 -4.16 29.20
N ARG A 89 16.26 -5.47 29.46
CA ARG A 89 15.10 -6.36 29.34
C ARG A 89 13.97 -5.77 30.20
N PRO A 90 12.88 -5.19 29.65
CA PRO A 90 11.79 -4.75 30.50
C PRO A 90 11.19 -6.03 31.08
N THR A 91 11.26 -6.15 32.40
CA THR A 91 10.58 -7.21 33.14
C THR A 91 9.14 -7.25 32.64
N ALA A 92 8.75 -8.42 32.13
CA ALA A 92 7.41 -8.84 31.73
C ALA A 92 6.34 -7.73 31.78
N CYS A 93 5.94 -7.23 30.60
CA CYS A 93 4.57 -6.75 30.47
C CYS A 93 3.67 -7.92 30.89
N PRO A 94 2.81 -7.79 31.93
CA PRO A 94 1.95 -8.89 32.35
C PRO A 94 1.12 -9.30 31.14
N GLN A 95 1.43 -10.47 30.57
CA GLN A 95 0.58 -11.05 29.55
C GLN A 95 -0.65 -11.51 30.32
N GLU A 96 -1.75 -10.76 30.22
CA GLU A 96 -3.05 -11.32 30.55
C GLU A 96 -3.21 -12.64 29.78
N PRO A 97 -3.65 -13.73 30.42
CA PRO A 97 -3.71 -15.03 29.77
C PRO A 97 -4.75 -14.98 28.65
N VAL A 98 -4.30 -14.79 27.40
CA VAL A 98 -5.13 -14.99 26.23
C VAL A 98 -5.24 -16.49 26.00
N THR A 99 -6.31 -17.08 26.54
CA THR A 99 -6.71 -18.46 26.24
C THR A 99 -6.91 -18.60 24.73
N THR A 100 -5.88 -19.07 24.03
CA THR A 100 -6.01 -19.48 22.63
C THR A 100 -6.59 -20.88 22.63
N LEU A 101 -7.93 -20.97 22.52
CA LEU A 101 -8.60 -22.23 22.18
C LEU A 101 -8.17 -22.66 20.79
N ARG A 102 -7.26 -23.64 20.73
CA ARG A 102 -6.85 -24.29 19.48
C ARG A 102 -7.96 -25.28 19.08
N ALA A 103 -8.87 -24.86 18.20
CA ALA A 103 -9.78 -25.79 17.53
C ALA A 103 -8.99 -26.58 16.47
N SER A 104 -8.36 -27.68 16.87
CA SER A 104 -7.79 -28.65 15.93
C SER A 104 -8.92 -29.44 15.29
N ARG A 105 -9.13 -29.20 13.99
CA ARG A 105 -9.98 -30.00 13.11
C ARG A 105 -9.43 -31.42 13.04
N PHE A 106 -10.08 -32.37 13.72
CA PHE A 106 -9.82 -33.79 13.57
C PHE A 106 -10.32 -34.23 12.18
N LEU A 107 -9.40 -34.48 11.25
CA LEU A 107 -9.66 -35.32 10.09
C LEU A 107 -9.19 -36.74 10.44
N HIS A 108 -10.09 -37.56 10.97
CA HIS A 108 -9.92 -39.01 10.87
C HIS A 108 -10.54 -39.47 9.56
N ARG A 109 -9.68 -39.83 8.62
CA ARG A 109 -9.95 -40.89 7.64
C ARG A 109 -9.35 -42.17 8.23
N LEU A 110 -10.19 -43.13 8.55
CA LEU A 110 -9.84 -44.54 8.61
C LEU A 110 -10.93 -45.28 7.86
N GLU A 111 -10.49 -45.93 6.78
CA GLU A 111 -11.06 -47.08 6.06
C GLU A 111 -12.54 -47.07 5.66
#